data_AF-C1MVA2-F1
#
_entry.id   AF-C1MVA2-F1
#
_cell.length_a   1.000
_cell.length_b   1.000
_cell.length_c   1.000
_cell.angle_alpha   90.00
_cell.angle_beta   90.00
_cell.angle_gamma   90.00
#
_symmetry.space_group_name_H-M   'P 1'
#
loop_
_entity.id
_entity.type
_entity.pdbx_description
1 polymer ?
#
loop_
_entity_poly.entity_id
_entity_poly.type
_entity_poly.pdbx_seq_one_letter_code
_entity_poly.pdbx_strand_id
1 'polypeptide(L)'
;MARAVCFPRGGLRDRRDAVASTSARGARAVARASSSSPRRAIATTTTSVSNNDDAGGPAGPSSPLERAPTRRRPLAPGYALALECWRAGYVDDAAVAFENHLALDPRDVSAWISYAQMLKRPRGDERVVPSSVDDDVACSRESVNRARRVLHRALLELRRRQSDCDDADPEAMGKVLQALGLLELTHGNEMYGGALLEQCVRVSRRALEPVLRWRRVRAARANVVARAGVGRLNKTRESVRAYTSL
;
A
#
# COMPACT_ATOMS: atom_id res chain seq x y z
N MET A 1 -6.86 27.82 -55.77
CA MET A 1 -6.99 28.78 -54.66
C MET A 1 -6.32 28.21 -53.42
N ALA A 2 -5.12 28.65 -53.10
CA ALA A 2 -4.51 28.54 -51.77
C ALA A 2 -3.41 29.62 -51.70
N ARG A 3 -3.65 30.66 -50.91
CA ARG A 3 -2.75 31.80 -50.71
C ARG A 3 -1.67 31.44 -49.70
N ALA A 4 -0.45 31.82 -50.04
CA ALA A 4 0.72 31.83 -49.18
C ALA A 4 0.57 32.81 -48.00
N VAL A 5 1.24 32.53 -46.88
CA VAL A 5 1.73 33.55 -45.96
C VAL A 5 3.14 33.18 -45.51
N CYS A 6 4.04 34.14 -45.67
CA CYS A 6 5.45 34.10 -45.29
C CYS A 6 5.69 35.03 -44.08
N PHE A 7 6.57 34.57 -43.17
CA PHE A 7 7.40 35.20 -42.11
C PHE A 7 7.46 36.74 -41.90
N PRO A 8 7.83 37.21 -40.68
CA PRO A 8 9.26 37.47 -40.36
C PRO A 8 9.75 37.23 -38.91
N ARG A 9 11.10 37.21 -38.83
CA ARG A 9 12.02 37.08 -37.69
C ARG A 9 12.13 38.33 -36.79
N GLY A 10 12.61 38.12 -35.56
CA GLY A 10 13.31 39.12 -34.72
C GLY A 10 13.20 38.75 -33.23
N GLY A 11 14.22 38.78 -32.36
CA GLY A 11 15.60 39.20 -32.45
C GLY A 11 16.34 38.87 -31.14
N LEU A 12 17.67 38.83 -31.22
CA LEU A 12 18.63 38.70 -30.11
C LEU A 12 18.42 39.75 -29.02
N ARG A 13 18.69 39.39 -27.75
CA ARG A 13 19.42 40.24 -26.79
C ARG A 13 20.09 39.42 -25.68
N ASP A 14 21.42 39.47 -25.69
CA ASP A 14 22.36 39.18 -24.61
C ASP A 14 22.27 40.20 -23.46
N ARG A 15 22.56 39.74 -22.22
CA ARG A 15 23.34 40.40 -21.14
C ARG A 15 23.22 39.54 -19.88
N ARG A 16 24.22 38.74 -19.51
CA ARG A 16 25.45 39.05 -18.74
C ARG A 16 25.24 39.60 -17.33
N ASP A 17 25.81 38.82 -16.40
CA ASP A 17 26.54 39.15 -15.17
C ASP A 17 25.77 39.57 -13.91
N ALA A 18 25.83 38.70 -12.89
CA ALA A 18 26.16 39.09 -11.53
C ALA A 18 26.76 37.89 -10.75
N VAL A 19 28.05 38.02 -10.48
CA VAL A 19 28.87 37.21 -9.57
C VAL A 19 28.60 37.66 -8.13
N ALA A 20 28.46 36.71 -7.21
CA ALA A 20 28.84 36.92 -5.81
C ALA A 20 29.20 35.59 -5.14
N SER A 21 30.50 35.40 -4.98
CA SER A 21 31.09 34.41 -4.09
C SER A 21 30.91 34.83 -2.63
N THR A 22 30.60 33.90 -1.72
CA THR A 22 31.20 33.96 -0.39
C THR A 22 31.45 32.56 0.17
N SER A 23 32.72 32.37 0.49
CA SER A 23 33.39 31.25 1.14
C SER A 23 32.90 31.04 2.58
N ALA A 24 32.94 29.80 3.07
CA ALA A 24 33.91 29.37 4.10
C ALA A 24 33.38 28.31 5.09
N ARG A 25 34.22 27.28 5.26
CA ARG A 25 34.55 26.54 6.50
C ARG A 25 33.55 25.53 7.06
N GLY A 26 34.06 24.31 7.24
CA GLY A 26 33.52 23.39 8.24
C GLY A 26 33.90 21.93 8.15
N ALA A 27 35.06 21.56 7.59
CA ALA A 27 35.57 20.20 7.75
C ALA A 27 36.12 20.02 9.17
N ARG A 28 35.51 19.13 9.96
CA ARG A 28 36.16 18.47 11.10
C ARG A 28 35.74 17.01 11.17
N ALA A 29 36.76 16.19 11.29
CA ALA A 29 36.75 14.73 11.35
C ALA A 29 36.56 14.22 12.79
N VAL A 30 36.56 12.87 12.89
CA VAL A 30 36.78 12.03 14.08
C VAL A 30 35.54 11.95 15.01
N ALA A 31 34.99 10.79 15.39
CA ALA A 31 35.63 9.56 15.79
C ALA A 31 34.79 8.30 15.56
N ARG A 32 35.53 7.24 15.22
CA ARG A 32 35.20 5.83 15.24
C ARG A 32 35.21 5.37 16.70
N ALA A 33 34.15 4.73 17.17
CA ALA A 33 34.18 3.94 18.41
C ALA A 33 33.36 2.66 18.20
N SER A 34 34.10 1.58 17.98
CA SER A 34 33.63 0.20 18.13
C SER A 34 33.50 -0.12 19.62
N SER A 35 32.36 -0.65 20.04
CA SER A 35 32.23 -1.50 21.23
C SER A 35 30.97 -2.34 21.01
N SER A 36 31.14 -3.58 20.56
CA SER A 36 31.21 -4.79 21.41
C SER A 36 29.95 -5.00 22.26
N SER A 37 29.15 -5.99 21.85
CA SER A 37 28.06 -6.59 22.63
C SER A 37 28.49 -6.99 24.05
N PRO A 38 27.51 -7.31 24.91
CA PRO A 38 27.34 -8.75 25.12
C PRO A 38 25.88 -9.21 25.12
N ARG A 39 25.74 -10.42 24.56
CA ARG A 39 24.65 -11.38 24.78
C ARG A 39 24.49 -11.67 26.27
N ARG A 40 23.25 -11.75 26.74
CA ARG A 40 22.84 -12.51 27.93
C ARG A 40 21.45 -13.09 27.59
N ALA A 41 21.36 -14.35 27.19
CA ALA A 41 21.33 -15.54 28.03
C ALA A 41 20.08 -15.63 28.92
N ILE A 42 19.10 -16.38 28.41
CA ILE A 42 18.25 -17.39 29.05
C ILE A 42 18.11 -17.29 30.58
N ALA A 43 16.88 -17.06 31.04
CA ALA A 43 16.42 -17.45 32.37
C ALA A 43 15.08 -18.16 32.22
N THR A 44 15.16 -19.49 32.22
CA THR A 44 14.07 -20.41 32.51
C THR A 44 13.81 -20.32 34.01
N THR A 45 12.61 -19.90 34.42
CA THR A 45 12.18 -20.01 35.82
C THR A 45 10.86 -20.76 35.85
N THR A 46 10.99 -22.03 36.23
CA THR A 46 9.97 -22.88 36.81
C THR A 46 9.38 -22.23 38.06
N THR A 47 8.07 -22.09 38.12
CA THR A 47 7.34 -21.88 39.37
C THR A 47 6.19 -22.87 39.43
N SER A 48 6.23 -23.74 40.43
CA SER A 48 5.22 -24.72 40.78
C SER A 48 4.87 -24.53 42.26
N VAL A 49 3.62 -24.92 42.61
CA VAL A 49 3.07 -25.18 43.96
C VAL A 49 2.67 -23.90 44.74
N SER A 50 1.49 -23.71 45.35
CA SER A 50 0.37 -24.59 45.73
C SER A 50 -0.94 -23.80 45.97
N ASN A 51 -2.06 -24.46 45.68
CA ASN A 51 -3.29 -24.72 46.45
C ASN A 51 -3.99 -23.61 47.27
N ASN A 52 -5.29 -23.49 47.03
CA ASN A 52 -6.33 -23.41 48.07
C ASN A 52 -7.66 -23.95 47.52
N ASP A 53 -8.42 -24.51 48.44
CA ASP A 53 -9.48 -25.51 48.31
C ASP A 53 -10.88 -25.02 47.87
N ASP A 54 -11.68 -26.03 47.50
CA ASP A 54 -13.13 -26.20 47.69
C ASP A 54 -14.15 -25.24 47.05
N ALA A 55 -14.93 -25.79 46.09
CA ALA A 55 -16.39 -25.93 46.21
C ALA A 55 -16.98 -26.60 44.95
N GLY A 56 -17.88 -27.57 45.14
CA GLY A 56 -18.38 -28.50 44.12
C GLY A 56 -19.37 -27.96 43.09
N GLY A 57 -19.52 -28.73 42.02
CA GLY A 57 -20.58 -28.64 41.01
C GLY A 57 -20.29 -29.52 39.79
N PRO A 58 -21.19 -30.44 39.36
CA PRO A 58 -20.93 -31.37 38.26
C PRO A 58 -21.21 -30.67 36.92
N ALA A 59 -20.15 -30.35 36.17
CA ALA A 59 -20.25 -29.81 34.81
C ALA A 59 -19.65 -30.81 33.81
N GLY A 60 -20.40 -31.04 32.73
CA GLY A 60 -20.27 -32.16 31.80
C GLY A 60 -18.95 -32.26 31.00
N PRO A 61 -18.85 -33.31 30.15
CA PRO A 61 -17.64 -33.58 29.39
C PRO A 61 -17.39 -32.46 28.38
N SER A 62 -16.41 -31.62 28.69
CA SER A 62 -15.87 -30.61 27.79
C SER A 62 -14.98 -31.29 26.75
N SER A 63 -15.59 -31.74 25.66
CA SER A 63 -14.86 -32.08 24.44
C SER A 63 -14.19 -30.82 23.90
N PRO A 64 -12.88 -30.80 23.64
CA PRO A 64 -12.25 -29.72 22.91
C PRO A 64 -12.75 -29.78 21.47
N LEU A 65 -13.64 -28.86 21.11
CA LEU A 65 -13.91 -28.52 19.72
C LEU A 65 -12.60 -28.02 19.09
N GLU A 66 -11.89 -28.97 18.50
CA GLU A 66 -10.89 -28.79 17.47
C GLU A 66 -11.44 -27.78 16.45
N ARG A 67 -11.04 -26.52 16.59
CA ARG A 67 -11.35 -25.48 15.61
C ARG A 67 -10.64 -25.86 14.33
N ALA A 68 -11.37 -26.53 13.44
CA ALA A 68 -10.95 -26.79 12.09
C ALA A 68 -10.43 -25.48 11.46
N PRO A 69 -9.25 -25.49 10.80
CA PRO A 69 -8.81 -24.33 10.05
C PRO A 69 -9.88 -24.02 9.00
N THR A 70 -10.31 -22.76 8.96
CA THR A 70 -11.19 -22.24 7.91
C THR A 70 -10.72 -22.78 6.57
N ARG A 71 -11.55 -23.61 5.91
CA ARG A 71 -11.26 -24.19 4.60
C ARG A 71 -10.90 -23.04 3.65
N ARG A 72 -9.59 -22.85 3.44
CA ARG A 72 -9.10 -21.92 2.42
C ARG A 72 -9.66 -22.45 1.10
N ARG A 73 -10.46 -21.62 0.43
CA ARG A 73 -10.92 -21.90 -0.93
C ARG A 73 -9.68 -22.31 -1.76
N PRO A 74 -9.72 -23.39 -2.55
CA PRO A 74 -8.59 -23.76 -3.39
C PRO A 74 -8.19 -22.54 -4.22
N LEU A 75 -6.88 -22.23 -4.26
CA LEU A 75 -6.40 -21.18 -5.15
C LEU A 75 -6.82 -21.56 -6.57
N ALA A 76 -7.49 -20.64 -7.27
CA ALA A 76 -7.83 -20.89 -8.65
C ALA A 76 -6.55 -21.21 -9.45
N PRO A 77 -6.59 -22.14 -10.42
CA PRO A 77 -5.38 -22.60 -11.11
C PRO A 77 -4.53 -21.46 -11.70
N GLY A 78 -5.19 -20.41 -12.22
CA GLY A 78 -4.49 -19.23 -12.76
C GLY A 78 -3.78 -18.39 -11.69
N TYR A 79 -4.39 -18.21 -10.51
CA TYR A 79 -3.78 -17.48 -9.40
C TYR A 79 -2.58 -18.21 -8.81
N ALA A 80 -2.67 -19.54 -8.65
CA ALA A 80 -1.56 -20.36 -8.16
C ALA A 80 -0.35 -20.27 -9.11
N LEU A 81 -0.59 -20.45 -10.41
CA LEU A 81 0.44 -20.32 -11.44
C LEU A 81 1.12 -18.94 -11.41
N ALA A 82 0.33 -17.86 -11.28
CA ALA A 82 0.86 -16.51 -11.21
C ALA A 82 1.81 -16.32 -10.02
N LEU A 83 1.48 -16.88 -8.85
CA LEU A 83 2.35 -16.83 -7.68
C LEU A 83 3.62 -17.66 -7.84
N GLU A 84 3.54 -18.81 -8.52
CA GLU A 84 4.70 -19.66 -8.81
C GLU A 84 5.69 -18.95 -9.74
N CYS A 85 5.20 -18.42 -10.87
CA CYS A 85 6.02 -17.62 -11.80
C CYS A 85 6.65 -16.43 -11.07
N TRP A 86 5.90 -15.73 -10.22
CA TRP A 86 6.43 -14.59 -9.47
C TRP A 86 7.53 -15.00 -8.48
N ARG A 87 7.35 -16.09 -7.73
CA ARG A 87 8.37 -16.61 -6.79
C ARG A 87 9.63 -17.08 -7.51
N ALA A 88 9.49 -17.62 -8.71
CA ALA A 88 10.60 -18.02 -9.57
C ALA A 88 11.31 -16.84 -10.26
N GLY A 89 10.78 -15.61 -10.14
CA GLY A 89 11.37 -14.41 -10.74
C GLY A 89 10.94 -14.14 -12.18
N TYR A 90 10.06 -14.96 -12.76
CA TYR A 90 9.47 -14.76 -14.08
C TYR A 90 8.33 -13.73 -14.01
N VAL A 91 8.71 -12.46 -13.86
CA VAL A 91 7.76 -11.37 -13.58
C VAL A 91 6.78 -11.11 -14.74
N ASP A 92 7.21 -11.32 -15.98
CA ASP A 92 6.34 -11.12 -17.15
C ASP A 92 5.35 -12.27 -17.31
N ASP A 93 5.79 -13.52 -17.15
CA ASP A 93 4.89 -14.69 -17.17
C ASP A 93 3.88 -14.64 -16.02
N ALA A 94 4.33 -14.20 -14.84
CA ALA A 94 3.44 -13.97 -13.70
C ALA A 94 2.38 -12.90 -14.01
N ALA A 95 2.75 -11.81 -14.69
CA ALA A 95 1.80 -10.79 -15.11
C ALA A 95 0.76 -11.37 -16.09
N VAL A 96 1.18 -12.14 -17.09
CA VAL A 96 0.26 -12.80 -18.03
C VAL A 96 -0.68 -13.76 -17.29
N ALA A 97 -0.17 -14.56 -16.35
CA ALA A 97 -0.98 -15.47 -15.55
C ALA A 97 -1.99 -14.72 -14.66
N PHE A 98 -1.60 -13.61 -14.04
CA PHE A 98 -2.52 -12.73 -13.30
C PHE A 98 -3.61 -12.15 -14.20
N GLU A 99 -3.25 -11.64 -15.38
CA GLU A 99 -4.20 -11.07 -16.33
C GLU A 99 -5.22 -12.12 -16.80
N ASN A 100 -4.76 -13.33 -17.15
CA ASN A 100 -5.63 -14.43 -17.55
C ASN A 100 -6.57 -14.85 -16.42
N HIS A 101 -6.06 -14.97 -15.19
CA HIS A 101 -6.87 -15.30 -14.02
C HIS A 101 -7.93 -14.22 -13.75
N LEU A 102 -7.53 -12.95 -13.76
CA LEU A 102 -8.41 -11.81 -13.49
C LEU A 102 -9.39 -11.54 -14.62
N ALA A 103 -9.14 -12.02 -15.85
CA ALA A 103 -10.13 -12.01 -16.92
C ALA A 103 -11.28 -12.99 -16.64
N LEU A 104 -10.97 -14.15 -16.03
CA LEU A 104 -11.94 -15.17 -15.67
C LEU A 104 -12.68 -14.83 -14.37
N ASP A 105 -11.93 -14.41 -13.33
CA ASP A 105 -12.48 -14.00 -12.04
C ASP A 105 -12.02 -12.59 -11.62
N PRO A 106 -12.63 -11.52 -12.17
CA PRO A 106 -12.38 -10.16 -11.72
C PRO A 106 -12.78 -9.87 -10.26
N ARG A 107 -13.49 -10.77 -9.56
CA ARG A 107 -13.87 -10.59 -8.15
C ARG A 107 -12.79 -11.04 -7.18
N ASP A 108 -11.74 -11.70 -7.67
CA ASP A 108 -10.63 -12.14 -6.84
C ASP A 108 -9.75 -10.96 -6.40
N VAL A 109 -10.14 -10.35 -5.29
CA VAL A 109 -9.40 -9.24 -4.66
C VAL A 109 -7.99 -9.65 -4.26
N SER A 110 -7.79 -10.91 -3.86
CA SER A 110 -6.46 -11.38 -3.45
C SER A 110 -5.51 -11.40 -4.64
N ALA A 111 -5.99 -11.82 -5.80
CA ALA A 111 -5.24 -11.76 -7.05
C ALA A 111 -4.92 -10.31 -7.47
N TRP A 112 -5.88 -9.39 -7.42
CA TRP A 112 -5.64 -7.96 -7.71
C TRP A 112 -4.55 -7.36 -6.81
N ILE A 113 -4.63 -7.60 -5.51
CA ILE A 113 -3.66 -7.07 -4.54
C ILE A 113 -2.28 -7.71 -4.75
N SER A 114 -2.23 -9.03 -4.97
CA SER A 114 -0.97 -9.75 -5.22
C SER A 114 -0.31 -9.26 -6.51
N TYR A 115 -1.10 -9.02 -7.56
CA TYR A 115 -0.60 -8.50 -8.83
C TYR A 115 -0.03 -7.09 -8.66
N ALA A 116 -0.71 -6.21 -7.93
CA ALA A 116 -0.20 -4.88 -7.62
C ALA A 116 1.10 -4.93 -6.79
N GLN A 117 1.19 -5.83 -5.80
CA GLN A 117 2.40 -6.03 -5.00
C GLN A 117 3.58 -6.54 -5.84
N MET A 118 3.34 -7.44 -6.79
CA MET A 118 4.35 -7.88 -7.74
C MET A 118 4.86 -6.71 -8.58
N LEU A 119 3.95 -5.90 -9.14
CA LEU A 119 4.31 -4.77 -10.01
C LEU A 119 5.00 -3.61 -9.28
N LYS A 120 4.86 -3.54 -7.95
CA LYS A 120 5.57 -2.60 -7.08
C LYS A 120 7.08 -2.91 -7.03
N ARG A 121 7.51 -4.11 -7.42
CA ARG A 121 8.95 -4.40 -7.57
C ARG A 121 9.51 -3.68 -8.82
N PRO A 122 10.67 -3.02 -8.71
CA PRO A 122 11.36 -2.42 -9.85
C PRO A 122 11.69 -3.47 -10.91
N ARG A 123 11.70 -3.05 -12.18
CA ARG A 123 12.11 -3.90 -13.32
C ARG A 123 13.35 -3.31 -13.99
N GLY A 124 14.31 -4.17 -14.36
CA GLY A 124 15.52 -3.78 -15.09
C GLY A 124 16.28 -2.63 -14.41
N ASP A 125 16.66 -1.63 -15.20
CA ASP A 125 17.48 -0.49 -14.76
C ASP A 125 16.65 0.67 -14.16
N GLU A 126 15.44 0.38 -13.69
CA GLU A 126 14.59 1.39 -13.07
C GLU A 126 15.31 2.06 -11.90
N ARG A 127 15.32 3.40 -11.91
CA ARG A 127 15.89 4.19 -10.83
C ARG A 127 15.06 3.97 -9.58
N VAL A 128 15.59 3.15 -8.68
CA VAL A 128 15.04 2.96 -7.34
C VAL A 128 15.16 4.28 -6.60
N VAL A 129 14.02 4.77 -6.14
CA VAL A 129 13.99 5.90 -5.23
C VAL A 129 14.10 5.31 -3.83
N PRO A 130 15.03 5.78 -2.98
CA PRO A 130 15.01 5.40 -1.58
C PRO A 130 13.62 5.74 -1.05
N SER A 131 12.86 4.72 -0.64
CA SER A 131 11.67 4.99 0.15
C SER A 131 12.15 5.80 1.35
N SER A 132 11.44 6.88 1.70
CA SER A 132 11.75 7.71 2.88
C SER A 132 11.55 6.97 4.21
N VAL A 133 11.59 5.65 4.17
CA VAL A 133 10.98 4.69 5.08
C VAL A 133 11.86 3.45 5.10
N ASP A 134 11.98 2.83 6.28
CA ASP A 134 12.41 1.44 6.48
C ASP A 134 11.42 0.42 5.85
N ASP A 135 10.99 0.64 4.61
CA ASP A 135 10.32 -0.38 3.82
C ASP A 135 11.43 -1.20 3.13
N ASP A 136 11.57 -2.48 3.49
CA ASP A 136 12.58 -3.42 2.97
C ASP A 136 12.52 -3.66 1.45
N VAL A 137 11.58 -3.01 0.74
CA VAL A 137 11.32 -3.20 -0.68
C VAL A 137 11.68 -1.92 -1.44
N ALA A 138 12.82 -1.97 -2.14
CA ALA A 138 13.19 -1.00 -3.17
C ALA A 138 12.03 -0.79 -4.15
N CYS A 139 11.65 0.47 -4.41
CA CYS A 139 10.58 0.84 -5.35
C CYS A 139 11.05 1.96 -6.29
N SER A 140 10.60 1.93 -7.53
CA SER A 140 10.73 3.04 -8.50
C SER A 140 9.40 3.80 -8.63
N ARG A 141 9.42 5.03 -9.13
CA ARG A 141 8.18 5.78 -9.39
C ARG A 141 7.28 5.04 -10.40
N GLU A 142 7.91 4.41 -11.38
CA GLU A 142 7.27 3.63 -12.45
C GLU A 142 6.58 2.38 -11.89
N SER A 143 7.23 1.65 -10.99
CA SER A 143 6.67 0.46 -10.33
C SER A 143 5.44 0.80 -9.48
N VAL A 144 5.48 1.90 -8.73
CA VAL A 144 4.34 2.42 -7.97
C VAL A 144 3.20 2.81 -8.90
N ASN A 145 3.50 3.49 -10.02
CA ASN A 145 2.49 3.85 -11.01
C ASN A 145 1.82 2.61 -11.64
N ARG A 146 2.57 1.54 -11.91
CA ARG A 146 2.00 0.27 -12.40
C ARG A 146 1.06 -0.35 -11.37
N ALA A 147 1.51 -0.49 -10.13
CA ALA A 147 0.70 -1.02 -9.04
C ALA A 147 -0.59 -0.20 -8.84
N ARG A 148 -0.48 1.14 -8.85
CA ARG A 148 -1.62 2.06 -8.77
C ARG A 148 -2.64 1.80 -9.87
N ARG A 149 -2.20 1.67 -11.13
CA ARG A 149 -3.11 1.41 -12.26
C ARG A 149 -3.88 0.10 -12.10
N VAL A 150 -3.23 -0.95 -11.64
CA VAL A 150 -3.89 -2.25 -11.38
C VAL A 150 -4.95 -2.13 -10.31
N LEU A 151 -4.67 -1.42 -9.20
CA LEU A 151 -5.65 -1.22 -8.13
C LEU A 151 -6.84 -0.35 -8.57
N HIS A 152 -6.61 0.71 -9.37
CA HIS A 152 -7.72 1.46 -9.95
C HIS A 152 -8.57 0.61 -10.90
N ARG A 153 -7.94 -0.25 -11.71
CA ARG A 153 -8.66 -1.20 -12.57
C ARG A 153 -9.51 -2.15 -11.74
N ALA A 154 -8.98 -2.68 -10.64
CA ALA A 154 -9.73 -3.53 -9.71
C ALA A 154 -10.96 -2.81 -9.15
N LEU A 155 -10.85 -1.54 -8.74
CA LEU A 155 -11.99 -0.75 -8.26
C LEU A 155 -13.07 -0.58 -9.33
N LEU A 156 -12.68 -0.31 -10.58
CA LEU A 156 -13.63 -0.19 -11.70
C LEU A 156 -14.35 -1.51 -12.00
N GLU A 157 -13.62 -2.64 -11.97
CA GLU A 157 -14.19 -3.97 -12.22
C GLU A 157 -15.15 -4.42 -11.12
N LEU A 158 -14.77 -4.24 -9.85
CA LEU A 158 -15.63 -4.54 -8.71
C LEU A 158 -16.91 -3.69 -8.75
N ARG A 159 -16.80 -2.43 -9.14
CA ARG A 159 -17.94 -1.52 -9.25
C ARG A 159 -18.87 -1.89 -10.41
N ARG A 160 -18.32 -2.14 -11.60
CA ARG A 160 -19.11 -2.56 -12.77
C ARG A 160 -20.03 -3.73 -12.41
N ARG A 161 -19.47 -4.70 -11.69
CA ARG A 161 -20.18 -5.92 -11.29
C ARG A 161 -21.09 -5.75 -10.08
N GLN A 162 -20.85 -4.75 -9.23
CA GLN A 162 -21.73 -4.41 -8.10
C GLN A 162 -23.12 -3.97 -8.59
N SER A 163 -23.20 -3.35 -9.76
CA SER A 163 -24.49 -2.99 -10.38
C SER A 163 -25.26 -4.19 -10.94
N ASP A 164 -24.58 -5.31 -11.21
CA ASP A 164 -25.15 -6.46 -11.93
C ASP A 164 -25.72 -7.55 -11.00
N CYS A 165 -25.42 -7.50 -9.69
CA CYS A 165 -25.87 -8.52 -8.74
C CYS A 165 -26.00 -8.00 -7.30
N ASP A 166 -27.02 -8.45 -6.58
CA ASP A 166 -27.26 -8.07 -5.16
C ASP A 166 -26.22 -8.65 -4.17
N ASP A 167 -25.38 -9.60 -4.61
CA ASP A 167 -24.29 -10.22 -3.81
C ASP A 167 -22.98 -9.42 -3.86
N ALA A 168 -23.06 -8.09 -3.84
CA ALA A 168 -21.87 -7.25 -3.79
C ALA A 168 -21.21 -7.36 -2.41
N ASP A 169 -20.04 -8.01 -2.35
CA ASP A 169 -19.20 -8.05 -1.14
C ASP A 169 -18.61 -6.64 -0.87
N PRO A 170 -19.13 -5.87 0.12
CA PRO A 170 -18.62 -4.54 0.41
C PRO A 170 -17.20 -4.58 1.03
N GLU A 171 -16.77 -5.74 1.52
CA GLU A 171 -15.43 -5.93 2.05
C GLU A 171 -14.39 -6.00 0.93
N ALA A 172 -14.75 -6.55 -0.23
CA ALA A 172 -13.89 -6.65 -1.40
C ALA A 172 -13.37 -5.27 -1.85
N MET A 173 -14.29 -4.32 -2.06
CA MET A 173 -13.97 -2.94 -2.43
C MET A 173 -13.09 -2.26 -1.36
N GLY A 174 -13.40 -2.47 -0.09
CA GLY A 174 -12.62 -1.88 1.00
C GLY A 174 -11.20 -2.42 1.11
N LYS A 175 -10.97 -3.71 0.85
CA LYS A 175 -9.62 -4.29 0.79
C LYS A 175 -8.77 -3.67 -0.32
N VAL A 176 -9.34 -3.46 -1.51
CA VAL A 176 -8.64 -2.77 -2.61
C VAL A 176 -8.34 -1.31 -2.26
N LEU A 177 -9.32 -0.59 -1.67
CA LEU A 177 -9.12 0.78 -1.20
C LEU A 177 -8.05 0.87 -0.10
N GLN A 178 -8.00 -0.11 0.80
CA GLN A 178 -6.97 -0.20 1.82
C GLN A 178 -5.59 -0.37 1.17
N ALA A 179 -5.45 -1.31 0.23
CA ALA A 179 -4.19 -1.54 -0.49
C ALA A 179 -3.73 -0.28 -1.25
N LEU A 180 -4.64 0.39 -1.96
CA LEU A 180 -4.34 1.63 -2.67
C LEU A 180 -3.98 2.76 -1.69
N GLY A 181 -4.74 2.93 -0.61
CA GLY A 181 -4.46 3.96 0.39
C GLY A 181 -3.09 3.80 1.04
N LEU A 182 -2.68 2.56 1.33
CA LEU A 182 -1.33 2.26 1.82
C LEU A 182 -0.26 2.52 0.77
N LEU A 183 -0.50 2.16 -0.50
CA LEU A 183 0.42 2.46 -1.60
C LEU A 183 0.67 3.98 -1.68
N GLU A 184 -0.38 4.79 -1.68
CA GLU A 184 -0.25 6.24 -1.80
C GLU A 184 0.41 6.88 -0.58
N LEU A 185 0.05 6.42 0.62
CA LEU A 185 0.62 6.92 1.86
C LEU A 185 2.12 6.63 1.96
N THR A 186 2.56 5.45 1.48
CA THR A 186 3.97 5.06 1.53
C THR A 186 4.85 5.78 0.52
N HIS A 187 4.28 6.33 -0.55
CA HIS A 187 5.02 6.94 -1.66
C HIS A 187 4.74 8.45 -1.82
N GLY A 188 4.48 9.14 -0.71
CA GLY A 188 4.45 10.62 -0.66
C GLY A 188 3.09 11.27 -0.89
N ASN A 189 2.05 10.50 -1.22
CA ASN A 189 0.69 10.99 -1.43
C ASN A 189 -0.16 10.84 -0.16
N GLU A 190 0.35 11.35 0.97
CA GLU A 190 -0.22 11.16 2.31
C GLU A 190 -1.70 11.59 2.42
N MET A 191 -2.06 12.72 1.80
CA MET A 191 -3.42 13.26 1.84
C MET A 191 -4.40 12.34 1.09
N TYR A 192 -4.02 11.92 -0.11
CA TYR A 192 -4.85 11.04 -0.94
C TYR A 192 -4.95 9.64 -0.34
N GLY A 193 -3.82 9.09 0.11
CA GLY A 193 -3.77 7.80 0.82
C GLY A 193 -4.62 7.80 2.09
N GLY A 194 -4.55 8.86 2.91
CA GLY A 194 -5.39 9.01 4.09
C GLY A 194 -6.89 9.06 3.77
N ALA A 195 -7.28 9.79 2.73
CA ALA A 195 -8.68 9.85 2.30
C ALA A 195 -9.20 8.50 1.78
N LEU A 196 -8.37 7.73 1.07
CA LEU A 196 -8.69 6.37 0.63
C LEU A 196 -8.88 5.40 1.81
N LEU A 197 -8.06 5.49 2.85
CA LEU A 197 -8.20 4.67 4.05
C LEU A 197 -9.46 5.02 4.85
N GLU A 198 -9.83 6.30 4.94
CA GLU A 198 -11.11 6.67 5.56
C GLU A 198 -12.30 6.13 4.74
N GLN A 199 -12.18 6.18 3.41
CA GLN A 199 -13.18 5.62 2.51
C GLN A 199 -13.28 4.10 2.61
N CYS A 200 -12.16 3.39 2.79
CA CYS A 200 -12.18 1.93 2.93
C CYS A 200 -12.97 1.49 4.18
N VAL A 201 -12.76 2.16 5.31
CA VAL A 201 -13.49 1.90 6.56
C VAL A 201 -14.99 2.16 6.38
N ARG A 202 -15.36 3.22 5.65
CA ARG A 202 -16.75 3.54 5.36
C ARG A 202 -17.43 2.46 4.51
N VAL A 203 -16.79 2.05 3.42
CA VAL A 203 -17.34 1.04 2.50
C VAL A 203 -17.44 -0.33 3.16
N SER A 204 -16.44 -0.74 3.94
CA SER A 204 -16.46 -2.02 4.68
C SER A 204 -17.26 -1.99 5.99
N ARG A 205 -18.18 -1.04 6.17
CA ARG A 205 -19.03 -0.92 7.37
C ARG A 205 -18.24 -1.02 8.68
N ARG A 206 -17.08 -0.37 8.72
CA ARG A 206 -16.12 -0.32 9.84
C ARG A 206 -15.31 -1.60 10.14
N ALA A 207 -15.43 -2.66 9.34
CA ALA A 207 -14.61 -3.86 9.53
C ALA A 207 -13.09 -3.57 9.50
N LEU A 208 -12.66 -2.59 8.70
CA LEU A 208 -11.25 -2.19 8.55
C LEU A 208 -10.85 -0.98 9.41
N GLU A 209 -11.67 -0.58 10.40
CA GLU A 209 -11.37 0.56 11.29
C GLU A 209 -9.98 0.53 11.94
N PRO A 210 -9.40 -0.63 12.35
CA PRO A 210 -8.08 -0.66 12.97
C PRO A 210 -6.97 0.00 12.16
N VAL A 211 -7.10 0.06 10.83
CA VAL A 211 -6.13 0.68 9.92
C VAL A 211 -5.93 2.17 10.22
N LEU A 212 -6.98 2.87 10.63
CA LEU A 212 -6.90 4.30 10.96
C LEU A 212 -6.14 4.58 12.27
N ARG A 213 -5.96 3.55 13.12
CA ARG A 213 -5.24 3.64 14.40
C ARG A 213 -3.74 3.43 14.23
N TRP A 214 -3.30 2.91 13.07
CA TRP A 214 -1.89 2.69 12.79
C TRP A 214 -1.09 3.99 12.95
N ARG A 215 0.03 3.91 13.66
CA ARG A 215 0.86 5.08 14.00
C ARG A 215 1.18 5.94 12.78
N ARG A 216 1.52 5.29 11.67
CA ARG A 216 1.87 5.96 10.41
C ARG A 216 0.70 6.71 9.79
N VAL A 217 -0.48 6.11 9.78
CA VAL A 217 -1.72 6.75 9.28
C VAL A 217 -2.06 7.96 10.14
N ARG A 218 -1.95 7.86 11.46
CA ARG A 218 -2.16 8.98 12.38
C ARG A 218 -1.14 10.11 12.16
N ALA A 219 0.13 9.78 12.01
CA ALA A 219 1.20 10.75 11.76
C ALA A 219 1.00 11.49 10.42
N ALA A 220 0.72 10.75 9.34
CA ALA A 220 0.42 11.33 8.03
C ALA A 220 -0.78 12.29 8.08
N ARG A 221 -1.86 11.91 8.78
CA ARG A 221 -3.03 12.79 8.94
C ARG A 221 -2.70 14.07 9.71
N ALA A 222 -1.95 13.97 10.81
CA ALA A 222 -1.52 15.14 11.56
C ALA A 222 -0.66 16.08 10.70
N ASN A 223 0.29 15.53 9.93
CA ASN A 223 1.15 16.28 9.01
C ASN A 223 0.34 16.98 7.91
N VAL A 224 -0.63 16.29 7.32
CA VAL A 224 -1.49 16.84 6.26
C VAL A 224 -2.34 17.99 6.81
N VAL A 225 -2.93 17.84 8.00
CA VAL A 225 -3.72 18.92 8.63
C VAL A 225 -2.83 20.12 8.93
N ALA A 226 -1.62 19.91 9.47
CA ALA A 226 -0.69 20.98 9.77
C ALA A 226 -0.18 21.72 8.52
N ARG A 227 0.10 21.01 7.42
CA ARG A 227 0.70 21.60 6.20
C ARG A 227 -0.33 22.14 5.22
N ALA A 228 -1.41 21.38 4.98
CA ALA A 228 -2.35 21.67 3.91
C ALA A 228 -3.66 22.31 4.40
N GLY A 229 -3.96 22.20 5.70
CA GLY A 229 -5.20 22.66 6.31
C GLY A 229 -6.38 21.72 6.07
N VAL A 230 -7.39 21.84 6.93
CA VAL A 230 -8.57 20.95 6.94
C VAL A 230 -9.41 21.08 5.66
N GLY A 231 -9.49 22.27 5.07
CA GLY A 231 -10.28 22.51 3.85
C GLY A 231 -9.81 21.69 2.64
N ARG A 232 -8.49 21.63 2.38
CA ARG A 232 -7.94 20.81 1.28
C ARG A 232 -8.17 19.33 1.52
N LEU A 233 -8.00 18.87 2.75
CA LEU A 233 -8.28 17.48 3.13
C LEU A 233 -9.76 17.11 2.88
N ASN A 234 -10.70 18.00 3.21
CA ASN A 234 -12.12 17.78 2.96
C ASN A 234 -12.43 17.69 1.46
N LYS A 235 -11.84 18.56 0.63
CA LYS A 235 -11.99 18.49 -0.83
C LYS A 235 -11.45 17.16 -1.41
N THR A 236 -10.31 16.68 -0.91
CA THR A 236 -9.76 15.38 -1.33
C THR A 236 -10.65 14.22 -0.88
N ARG A 237 -11.21 14.26 0.33
CA ARG A 237 -12.20 13.28 0.80
C ARG A 237 -13.40 13.26 -0.12
N GLU A 238 -13.97 14.42 -0.44
CA GLU A 238 -15.11 14.52 -1.37
C GLU A 238 -14.80 13.92 -2.74
N SER A 239 -13.60 14.21 -3.27
CA SER A 239 -13.17 13.65 -4.57
C SER A 239 -13.04 12.12 -4.53
N VAL A 240 -12.45 11.57 -3.47
CA VAL A 240 -12.36 10.11 -3.26
C VAL A 240 -13.74 9.49 -3.10
N ARG A 241 -14.64 10.16 -2.36
CA ARG A 241 -16.02 9.71 -2.20
C ARG A 241 -16.74 9.68 -3.54
N ALA A 242 -16.68 10.76 -4.31
CA ALA A 242 -17.31 10.83 -5.63
C ALA A 242 -16.78 9.74 -6.58
N TYR A 243 -15.46 9.51 -6.59
CA TYR A 243 -14.84 8.46 -7.38
C TYR A 243 -15.34 7.04 -7.02
N THR A 244 -15.64 6.81 -5.75
CA THR A 244 -16.06 5.50 -5.22
C THR A 244 -17.58 5.36 -5.05
N SER A 245 -18.35 6.44 -5.24
CA SER A 245 -19.82 6.47 -5.08
C SER A 245 -20.60 6.61 -6.37
N LEU A 246 -19.99 7.14 -7.43
CA LEU A 246 -20.49 6.90 -8.78
C LEU A 246 -20.50 5.38 -9.00
#